data_AF-A0A2M8CMY4-F1
#
_entry.id   AF-A0A2M8CMY4-F1
#
_cell.length_a   1.000
_cell.length_b   1.000
_cell.length_c   1.000
_cell.angle_alpha   90.00
_cell.angle_beta   90.00
_cell.angle_gamma   90.00
#
_symmetry.space_group_name_H-M   'P 1'
#
loop_
_entity.id
_entity.type
_entity.pdbx_description
1 polymer ?
#
loop_
_entity_poly.entity_id
_entity_poly.type
_entity_poly.pdbx_seq_one_letter_code
_entity_poly.pdbx_strand_id
1 'polypeptide(L)' 'MDWTNKTVLITGGTGSFGKKMTQTLLAEKNPKKVIIFSR' A
#
# COMPACT_ATOMS: atom_id res chain seq x y z
N MET A 1 -7.78 12.73 -4.87
CA MET A 1 -6.40 12.53 -5.38
C MET A 1 -6.43 11.31 -6.28
N ASP A 2 -5.84 11.39 -7.48
CA ASP A 2 -5.75 10.25 -8.39
C ASP A 2 -4.60 9.31 -7.96
N TRP A 3 -4.94 8.04 -7.75
CA TRP A 3 -4.04 6.99 -7.29
C TRP A 3 -3.52 6.10 -8.42
N THR A 4 -4.17 6.12 -9.58
CA THR A 4 -3.99 5.16 -10.70
C THR A 4 -2.54 5.07 -11.18
N ASN A 5 -1.78 6.17 -11.11
CA ASN A 5 -0.37 6.23 -11.53
C ASN A 5 0.61 6.45 -10.36
N LYS A 6 0.18 6.21 -9.12
CA LYS A 6 1.02 6.42 -7.94
C LYS A 6 1.72 5.13 -7.52
N THR A 7 2.98 5.30 -7.10
CA THR A 7 3.77 4.26 -6.43
C THR A 7 3.79 4.58 -4.94
N VAL A 8 3.45 3.59 -4.10
CA VAL A 8 3.39 3.74 -2.64
C VAL A 8 4.44 2.83 -2.01
N LEU A 9 5.29 3.37 -1.15
CA LEU A 9 6.21 2.61 -0.30
C LEU A 9 5.62 2.51 1.11
N ILE A 10 5.42 1.29 1.61
CA ILE A 10 4.97 1.02 2.96
C ILE A 10 6.12 0.38 3.73
N THR A 11 6.64 1.10 4.73
CA THR A 11 7.65 0.59 5.68
C THR A 11 6.95 -0.05 6.89
N GLY A 12 7.48 -1.15 7.40
CA GLY A 12 6.82 -1.92 8.47
C GLY A 12 5.51 -2.57 8.00
N GLY A 13 5.37 -2.85 6.70
CA GLY A 13 4.12 -3.32 6.11
C GLY A 13 3.65 -4.70 6.58
N THR A 14 4.49 -5.46 7.29
CA THR A 14 4.12 -6.77 7.87
C THR A 14 3.32 -6.66 9.17
N GLY A 15 3.31 -5.49 9.83
CA GLY A 15 2.49 -5.24 11.01
C GLY A 15 0.98 -5.27 10.72
N SER A 16 0.16 -5.36 11.76
CA SER A 16 -1.31 -5.39 11.65
C SER A 16 -1.85 -4.20 10.85
N PHE A 17 -1.32 -3.01 11.13
CA PHE A 17 -1.65 -1.79 10.38
C PHE A 17 -1.22 -1.87 8.92
N GLY A 18 0.03 -2.25 8.64
CA GLY A 18 0.58 -2.32 7.29
C GLY A 18 -0.20 -3.27 6.38
N LYS A 19 -0.59 -4.44 6.91
CA LYS A 19 -1.48 -5.39 6.22
C LYS A 19 -2.84 -4.76 5.91
N LYS A 20 -3.49 -4.15 6.90
CA LYS A 20 -4.82 -3.54 6.71
C LYS A 20 -4.78 -2.39 5.72
N MET A 21 -3.77 -1.53 5.81
CA MET A 21 -3.56 -0.40 4.90
C MET A 21 -3.33 -0.89 3.46
N THR A 22 -2.51 -1.93 3.26
CA THR A 22 -2.27 -2.53 1.95
C THR A 22 -3.57 -3.07 1.36
N GLN A 23 -4.39 -3.77 2.15
CA GLN A 23 -5.70 -4.28 1.70
C GLN A 23 -6.62 -3.15 1.23
N THR A 24 -6.74 -2.08 2.01
CA THR A 24 -7.56 -0.92 1.66
C THR A 24 -7.05 -0.23 0.38
N LEU A 25 -5.73 -0.06 0.24
CA LEU A 25 -5.15 0.56 -0.96
C LEU A 25 -5.44 -0.24 -2.23
N LEU A 26 -5.28 -1.57 -2.16
CA LEU A 26 -5.52 -2.45 -3.31
C LEU A 26 -7.02 -2.55 -3.66
N ALA A 27 -7.91 -2.58 -2.66
CA ALA A 27 -9.34 -2.71 -2.88
C ALA A 27 -10.01 -1.41 -3.37
N GLU A 28 -9.61 -0.27 -2.84
CA GLU A 28 -10.37 0.99 -3.03
C GLU A 28 -9.65 2.02 -3.91
N LYS A 29 -8.32 1.95 -4.01
CA LYS A 29 -7.53 3.03 -4.63
C LYS A 29 -6.77 2.61 -5.89
N ASN A 30 -6.58 1.31 -6.10
CA ASN A 30 -5.92 0.72 -7.27
C ASN A 30 -4.64 1.47 -7.72
N PRO A 31 -3.63 1.61 -6.83
CA PRO A 31 -2.39 2.28 -7.18
C PRO A 31 -1.60 1.49 -8.24
N LYS A 32 -0.79 2.18 -9.04
CA LYS A 32 0.10 1.54 -10.03
C LYS A 32 1.01 0.50 -9.40
N LYS A 33 1.52 0.79 -8.20
CA LYS A 33 2.46 -0.09 -7.50
C LYS A 33 2.43 0.15 -5.99
N VAL A 34 2.47 -0.94 -5.23
CA VAL A 34 2.73 -0.91 -3.78
C VAL A 34 4.00 -1.68 -3.52
N ILE A 35 4.94 -1.07 -2.81
CA ILE A 35 6.21 -1.68 -2.40
C ILE A 35 6.15 -1.81 -0.88
N ILE A 36 6.27 -3.03 -0.37
CA ILE A 36 6.30 -3.30 1.06
C ILE A 36 7.74 -3.57 1.46
N PHE A 37 8.23 -2.79 2.42
CA PHE A 37 9.53 -2.99 3.03
C PHE A 37 9.35 -3.27 4.52
N SER A 38 9.88 -4.39 4.98
CA SER A 38 9.90 -4.75 6.40
C SER A 38 11.21 -5.47 6.71
N ARG A 39 11.56 -5.52 8.00
CA ARG A 39 12.75 -6.22 8.50
C ARG A 39 12.52 -7.73 8.56
#